data_AF-A0A9E2QMS3-F1
#
_entry.id   AF-A0A9E2QMS3-F1
#
_cell.length_a   1.000
_cell.length_b   1.000
_cell.length_c   1.000
_cell.angle_alpha   90.00
_cell.angle_beta   90.00
_cell.angle_gamma   90.00
#
_symmetry.space_group_name_H-M   'P 1'
#
loop_
_entity.id
_entity.type
_entity.pdbx_description
1 polymer ?
#
loop_
_entity_poly.entity_id
_entity_poly.type
_entity_poly.pdbx_seq_one_letter_code
_entity_poly.pdbx_strand_id
1 'polypeptide(L)'
;MPIARAIDENTNRQFFYLRLVPFPQTPEELQFAIAGKWEDNEQFVSEIQPIPLQQFNEMFWRVFDETEKQIDCTRCANCCKVFHAGLPEEEIQRLATLKQMKYEEFLQKNVSIEQPTGIHFLKLNPCIFLNNNLCSIYDQRPQACRDFPRPPFENVKHNIRRVLKNYTVCPIIFNTVEKCKAQLRDQYPQKPKSRF
;
A
#
# COMPACT_ATOMS: atom_id res chain seq x y z
N MET A 1 -13.80 15.93 -1.32
CA MET A 1 -13.16 14.66 -1.70
C MET A 1 -14.22 13.73 -2.26
N PRO A 2 -13.97 13.02 -3.38
CA PRO A 2 -14.89 12.00 -3.85
C PRO A 2 -15.06 10.92 -2.76
N ILE A 3 -16.29 10.46 -2.56
CA ILE A 3 -16.58 9.33 -1.68
C ILE A 3 -16.13 8.07 -2.43
N ALA A 4 -15.62 7.06 -1.72
CA ALA A 4 -15.31 5.77 -2.33
C ALA A 4 -16.53 5.30 -3.10
N ARG A 5 -16.38 4.99 -4.40
CA ARG A 5 -17.50 4.60 -5.26
C ARG A 5 -18.34 3.57 -4.50
N ALA A 6 -19.50 4.03 -4.03
CA ALA A 6 -20.34 3.23 -3.16
C ALA A 6 -21.04 2.12 -3.95
N ILE A 7 -20.85 2.10 -5.27
CA ILE A 7 -21.52 1.22 -6.22
C ILE A 7 -20.45 0.29 -6.79
N ASP A 8 -20.63 -1.01 -6.60
CA ASP A 8 -19.97 -2.02 -7.43
C ASP A 8 -20.56 -1.93 -8.84
N GLU A 9 -19.76 -1.51 -9.82
CA GLU A 9 -20.19 -1.32 -11.21
C GLU A 9 -20.65 -2.63 -11.87
N ASN A 10 -20.25 -3.79 -11.34
CA ASN A 10 -20.65 -5.10 -11.86
C ASN A 10 -21.94 -5.62 -11.22
N THR A 11 -22.32 -5.15 -10.02
CA THR A 11 -23.49 -5.67 -9.28
C THR A 11 -24.55 -4.61 -8.95
N ASN A 12 -24.28 -3.33 -9.27
CA ASN A 12 -25.10 -2.15 -8.92
C ASN A 12 -25.47 -2.07 -7.43
N ARG A 13 -24.69 -2.73 -6.55
CA ARG A 13 -24.93 -2.74 -5.11
C ARG A 13 -24.34 -1.51 -4.45
N GLN A 14 -25.14 -0.84 -3.63
CA GLN A 14 -24.70 0.28 -2.79
C GLN A 14 -24.16 -0.20 -1.45
N PHE A 15 -22.88 0.00 -1.18
CA PHE A 15 -22.27 -0.30 0.12
C PHE A 15 -22.56 0.82 1.12
N PHE A 16 -23.38 0.54 2.13
CA PHE A 16 -23.67 1.49 3.22
C PHE A 16 -22.40 1.96 3.93
N TYR A 17 -21.43 1.05 4.13
CA TYR A 17 -20.15 1.36 4.76
C TYR A 17 -19.32 2.38 3.96
N LEU A 18 -19.35 2.33 2.62
CA LEU A 18 -18.56 3.26 1.79
C LEU A 18 -19.16 4.65 1.66
N ARG A 19 -20.45 4.84 1.99
CA ARG A 19 -21.11 6.15 1.86
C ARG A 19 -20.44 7.27 2.65
N LEU A 20 -19.67 6.93 3.68
CA LEU A 20 -18.95 7.88 4.53
C LEU A 20 -17.43 7.74 4.46
N VAL A 21 -16.92 6.84 3.61
CA VAL A 21 -15.48 6.62 3.49
C VAL A 21 -14.93 7.49 2.36
N PRO A 22 -14.01 8.43 2.66
CA PRO A 22 -13.38 9.24 1.62
C PRO A 22 -12.55 8.35 0.69
N PHE A 23 -12.42 8.75 -0.58
CA PHE A 23 -11.54 8.11 -1.56
C PHE A 23 -10.34 9.01 -1.85
N PRO A 24 -9.34 9.05 -0.96
CA PRO A 24 -8.17 9.88 -1.19
C PRO A 24 -7.46 9.45 -2.49
N GLN A 25 -7.08 10.44 -3.28
CA GLN A 25 -6.29 10.33 -4.49
C GLN A 25 -4.83 10.74 -4.24
N THR A 26 -4.60 11.54 -3.19
CA THR A 26 -3.27 12.06 -2.84
C THR A 26 -2.91 11.78 -1.38
N PRO A 27 -1.62 11.84 -1.00
CA PRO A 27 -1.19 11.72 0.39
C PRO A 27 -1.81 12.77 1.32
N GLU A 28 -2.04 13.99 0.82
CA GLU A 28 -2.66 15.06 1.59
C GLU A 28 -4.11 14.71 1.93
N GLU A 29 -4.87 14.19 0.97
CA GLU A 29 -6.23 13.71 1.23
C GLU A 29 -6.22 12.49 2.18
N LEU A 30 -5.21 11.62 2.04
CA LEU A 30 -5.04 10.44 2.88
C LEU A 30 -4.84 10.81 4.36
N GLN A 31 -4.09 11.87 4.66
CA GLN A 31 -3.86 12.33 6.05
C GLN A 31 -5.18 12.62 6.79
N PHE A 32 -6.18 13.16 6.11
CA PHE A 32 -7.50 13.39 6.70
C PHE A 32 -8.31 12.08 6.79
N ALA A 33 -8.20 11.22 5.78
CA ALA A 33 -8.97 9.99 5.66
C ALA A 33 -8.62 8.93 6.72
N ILE A 34 -7.38 8.92 7.24
CA ILE A 34 -6.90 7.93 8.22
C ILE A 34 -7.35 8.21 9.66
N ALA A 35 -7.92 9.39 9.94
CA ALA A 35 -8.35 9.75 11.29
C ALA A 35 -9.38 8.75 11.85
N GLY A 36 -9.08 8.18 13.02
CA GLY A 36 -9.97 7.22 13.69
C GLY A 36 -10.08 5.84 13.02
N LYS A 37 -9.18 5.50 12.09
CA LYS A 37 -9.19 4.21 11.37
C LYS A 37 -8.39 3.10 12.06
N TRP A 38 -7.67 3.40 13.13
CA TRP A 38 -6.81 2.43 13.82
C TRP A 38 -7.61 1.25 14.39
N GLU A 39 -8.61 1.54 15.23
CA GLU A 39 -9.47 0.52 15.85
C GLU A 39 -10.24 -0.27 14.80
N ASP A 40 -10.68 0.40 13.74
CA ASP A 40 -11.38 -0.22 12.61
C ASP A 40 -10.48 -1.17 11.79
N ASN A 41 -9.20 -0.83 11.65
CA ASN A 41 -8.20 -1.72 11.04
C ASN A 41 -7.93 -2.95 11.89
N GLU A 42 -7.81 -2.80 13.21
CA GLU A 42 -7.64 -3.94 14.12
C GLU A 42 -8.87 -4.86 14.10
N GLN A 43 -10.08 -4.28 14.10
CA GLN A 43 -11.31 -5.05 13.94
C GLN A 43 -11.31 -5.83 12.61
N PHE A 44 -10.90 -5.19 11.50
CA PHE A 44 -10.83 -5.85 10.20
C PHE A 44 -9.90 -7.08 10.21
N VAL A 45 -8.77 -7.05 10.92
CA VAL A 45 -7.87 -8.21 11.04
C VAL A 45 -8.58 -9.41 11.68
N SER A 46 -9.49 -9.17 12.64
CA SER A 46 -10.34 -10.21 13.23
C SER A 46 -11.46 -10.64 12.29
N GLU A 47 -12.10 -9.71 11.58
CA GLU A 47 -13.21 -9.98 10.67
C GLU A 47 -12.82 -10.91 9.50
N ILE A 48 -11.56 -10.86 9.05
CA ILE A 48 -11.11 -11.73 7.96
C ILE A 48 -10.81 -13.17 8.42
N GLN A 49 -10.61 -13.43 9.71
CA GLN A 49 -10.23 -14.75 10.21
C GLN A 49 -11.18 -15.89 9.78
N PRO A 50 -12.51 -15.76 9.93
CA PRO A 50 -13.45 -16.81 9.51
C PRO A 50 -13.58 -16.96 7.99
N ILE A 51 -13.08 -16.02 7.19
CA ILE A 51 -13.21 -16.04 5.72
C ILE A 51 -12.21 -17.03 5.12
N PRO A 52 -12.61 -18.01 4.31
CA PRO A 52 -11.69 -18.91 3.60
C PRO A 52 -10.52 -18.18 2.92
N LEU A 53 -9.30 -18.74 3.01
CA LEU A 53 -8.06 -18.12 2.52
C LEU A 53 -8.16 -17.70 1.05
N GLN A 54 -8.56 -18.63 0.19
CA GLN A 54 -8.69 -18.40 -1.26
C GLN A 54 -9.72 -17.29 -1.54
N GLN A 55 -10.89 -17.36 -0.90
CA GLN A 55 -11.96 -16.37 -1.08
C GLN A 55 -11.49 -14.95 -0.73
N PHE A 56 -10.78 -14.78 0.41
CA PHE A 56 -10.27 -13.46 0.79
C PHE A 56 -9.20 -12.96 -0.18
N ASN A 57 -8.25 -13.82 -0.58
CA ASN A 57 -7.17 -13.42 -1.47
C ASN A 57 -7.70 -13.00 -2.85
N GLU A 58 -8.63 -13.78 -3.42
CA GLU A 58 -9.28 -13.45 -4.71
C GLU A 58 -10.03 -12.11 -4.64
N MET A 59 -10.81 -11.90 -3.57
CA MET A 59 -11.50 -10.64 -3.33
C MET A 59 -10.52 -9.47 -3.23
N PHE A 60 -9.47 -9.60 -2.43
CA PHE A 60 -8.47 -8.55 -2.21
C PHE A 60 -7.80 -8.16 -3.53
N TRP A 61 -7.33 -9.14 -4.32
CA TRP A 61 -6.62 -8.85 -5.57
C TRP A 61 -7.51 -8.21 -6.62
N ARG A 62 -8.77 -8.65 -6.74
CA ARG A 62 -9.74 -7.99 -7.61
C ARG A 62 -9.94 -6.53 -7.20
N VAL A 63 -10.16 -6.26 -5.91
CA VAL A 63 -10.37 -4.90 -5.39
C VAL A 63 -9.11 -4.03 -5.54
N PHE A 64 -7.93 -4.60 -5.35
CA PHE A 64 -6.64 -3.94 -5.54
C PHE A 64 -6.49 -3.49 -6.99
N ASP A 65 -6.66 -4.40 -7.95
CA ASP A 65 -6.51 -4.13 -9.38
C ASP A 65 -7.52 -3.08 -9.88
N GLU A 66 -8.77 -3.15 -9.39
CA GLU A 66 -9.80 -2.15 -9.67
C GLU A 66 -9.42 -0.76 -9.10
N THR A 67 -8.78 -0.72 -7.92
CA THR A 67 -8.43 0.52 -7.23
C THR A 67 -7.17 1.16 -7.80
N GLU A 68 -6.16 0.36 -8.15
CA GLU A 68 -4.92 0.81 -8.78
C GLU A 68 -5.20 1.56 -10.09
N LYS A 69 -6.12 1.05 -10.92
CA LYS A 69 -6.54 1.70 -12.17
C LYS A 69 -7.21 3.08 -11.98
N GLN A 70 -7.68 3.38 -10.77
CA GLN A 70 -8.41 4.63 -10.46
C GLN A 70 -7.51 5.73 -9.88
N ILE A 71 -6.21 5.47 -9.68
CA ILE A 71 -5.29 6.38 -9.01
C ILE A 71 -4.00 6.48 -9.82
N ASP A 72 -3.64 7.70 -10.23
CA ASP A 72 -2.36 7.97 -10.88
C ASP A 72 -1.24 8.00 -9.83
N CYS A 73 -0.54 6.86 -9.68
CA CYS A 73 0.53 6.68 -8.70
C CYS A 73 1.80 7.51 -9.00
N THR A 74 1.91 8.12 -10.18
CA THR A 74 3.07 8.92 -10.59
C THR A 74 3.06 10.34 -10.02
N ARG A 75 1.94 10.78 -9.44
CA ARG A 75 1.74 12.19 -9.06
C ARG A 75 2.32 12.58 -7.70
N CYS A 76 2.34 11.67 -6.74
CA CYS A 76 2.59 12.04 -5.33
C CYS A 76 4.02 11.79 -4.84
N ALA A 77 4.70 10.82 -5.44
CA ALA A 77 6.01 10.30 -5.03
C ALA A 77 6.13 9.99 -3.53
N ASN A 78 5.03 9.68 -2.83
CA ASN A 78 5.07 9.45 -1.39
C ASN A 78 5.95 8.23 -1.05
N CYS A 79 5.91 7.18 -1.88
CA CYS A 79 6.83 6.06 -1.74
C CYS A 79 8.31 6.49 -1.83
N CYS A 80 8.67 7.41 -2.73
CA CYS A 80 10.04 7.94 -2.80
C CYS A 80 10.44 8.78 -1.57
N LYS A 81 9.47 9.20 -0.76
CA LYS A 81 9.69 9.99 0.46
C LYS A 81 9.78 9.11 1.71
N VAL A 82 9.03 8.01 1.78
CA VAL A 82 8.86 7.24 3.03
C VAL A 82 9.05 5.72 2.91
N PHE A 83 9.09 5.15 1.69
CA PHE A 83 9.22 3.70 1.50
C PHE A 83 10.68 3.26 1.36
N HIS A 84 11.11 2.34 2.21
CA HIS A 84 12.44 1.74 2.17
C HIS A 84 12.44 0.56 1.19
N ALA A 85 12.96 0.78 0.00
CA ALA A 85 13.08 -0.27 -1.01
C ALA A 85 14.16 -1.28 -0.62
N GLY A 86 13.78 -2.55 -0.49
CA GLY A 86 14.73 -3.65 -0.36
C GLY A 86 15.50 -3.83 -1.68
N LEU A 87 16.81 -4.01 -1.59
CA LEU A 87 17.72 -4.06 -2.72
C LEU A 87 18.56 -5.36 -2.67
N PRO A 88 18.47 -6.21 -3.69
CA PRO A 88 19.52 -7.18 -4.00
C PRO A 88 20.86 -6.48 -4.27
N GLU A 89 21.97 -7.21 -4.12
CA GLU A 89 23.31 -6.65 -4.36
C GLU A 89 23.50 -6.15 -5.81
N GLU A 90 22.96 -6.88 -6.79
CA GLU A 90 22.97 -6.48 -8.20
C GLU A 90 22.28 -5.12 -8.44
N GLU A 91 21.21 -4.84 -7.71
CA GLU A 91 20.48 -3.58 -7.78
C GLU A 91 21.31 -2.44 -7.19
N ILE A 92 22.03 -2.69 -6.09
CA ILE A 92 22.93 -1.69 -5.49
C ILE A 92 24.02 -1.28 -6.47
N GLN A 93 24.65 -2.25 -7.15
CA GLN A 93 25.69 -1.97 -8.14
C GLN A 93 25.14 -1.13 -9.30
N ARG A 94 23.98 -1.51 -9.82
CA ARG A 94 23.29 -0.77 -10.90
C ARG A 94 22.95 0.67 -10.49
N LEU A 95 22.43 0.86 -9.28
CA LEU A 95 22.09 2.19 -8.76
C LEU A 95 23.34 3.05 -8.53
N ALA A 96 24.46 2.46 -8.09
CA ALA A 96 25.73 3.17 -7.94
C ALA A 96 26.22 3.71 -9.29
N THR A 97 26.16 2.90 -10.36
CA THR A 97 26.47 3.32 -11.73
C THR A 97 25.58 4.46 -12.20
N LEU A 98 24.26 4.38 -11.96
CA LEU A 98 23.32 5.44 -12.32
C LEU A 98 23.58 6.76 -11.59
N LYS A 99 24.13 6.70 -10.38
CA LYS A 99 24.59 7.88 -9.63
C LYS A 99 26.02 8.31 -9.90
N GLN A 100 26.73 7.59 -10.78
CA GLN A 100 28.14 7.85 -11.08
C GLN A 100 29.00 7.81 -9.81
N MET A 101 28.66 6.92 -8.88
CA MET A 101 29.39 6.68 -7.63
C MET A 101 30.10 5.33 -7.68
N LYS A 102 31.22 5.21 -6.97
CA LYS A 102 31.84 3.89 -6.73
C LYS A 102 30.92 3.03 -5.85
N TYR A 103 30.92 1.72 -6.05
CA TYR A 103 30.07 0.78 -5.32
C TYR A 103 30.20 0.93 -3.80
N GLU A 104 31.43 0.90 -3.26
CA GLU A 104 31.69 1.01 -1.82
C GLU A 104 31.19 2.33 -1.24
N GLU A 105 31.39 3.43 -1.96
CA GLU A 105 30.92 4.77 -1.57
C GLU A 105 29.38 4.80 -1.54
N PHE A 106 28.74 4.24 -2.55
CA PHE A 106 27.28 4.16 -2.62
C PHE A 106 26.72 3.30 -1.49
N LEU A 107 27.31 2.13 -1.24
CA LEU A 107 26.90 1.23 -0.17
C LEU A 107 26.99 1.93 1.20
N GLN A 108 28.11 2.59 1.49
CA GLN A 108 28.31 3.30 2.76
C GLN A 108 27.34 4.47 2.94
N LYS A 109 27.18 5.32 1.91
CA LYS A 109 26.40 6.57 2.01
C LYS A 109 24.90 6.33 1.89
N ASN A 110 24.48 5.44 0.99
CA ASN A 110 23.10 5.36 0.52
C ASN A 110 22.39 4.05 0.87
N VAL A 111 23.06 3.06 1.46
CA VAL A 111 22.44 1.77 1.82
C VAL A 111 22.50 1.55 3.32
N SER A 112 21.41 1.01 3.87
CA SER A 112 21.28 0.49 5.24
C SER A 112 21.05 -1.01 5.19
N ILE A 113 21.42 -1.73 6.24
CA ILE A 113 21.20 -3.18 6.36
C ILE A 113 20.26 -3.40 7.53
N GLU A 114 19.14 -4.09 7.30
CA GLU A 114 18.26 -4.54 8.38
C GLU A 114 18.85 -5.78 9.04
N GLN A 115 18.88 -5.77 10.37
CA GLN A 115 19.27 -6.92 11.18
C GLN A 115 18.03 -7.51 11.86
N PRO A 116 17.89 -8.85 11.95
CA PRO A 116 18.86 -9.89 11.57
C PRO A 116 18.72 -10.39 10.11
N THR A 117 17.80 -9.83 9.32
CA THR A 117 17.44 -10.36 8.00
C THR A 117 18.55 -10.21 6.96
N GLY A 118 19.48 -9.27 7.17
CA GLY A 118 20.56 -8.96 6.24
C GLY A 118 20.09 -8.22 4.99
N ILE A 119 18.82 -7.82 4.92
CA ILE A 119 18.27 -7.17 3.73
C ILE A 119 18.84 -5.75 3.61
N HIS A 120 19.37 -5.42 2.44
CA HIS A 120 19.83 -4.08 2.12
C HIS A 120 18.66 -3.18 1.72
N PHE A 121 18.66 -1.94 2.20
CA PHE A 121 17.64 -0.94 1.90
C PHE A 121 18.29 0.35 1.46
N LEU A 122 17.68 1.03 0.48
CA LEU A 122 18.06 2.40 0.20
C LEU A 122 17.73 3.27 1.43
N LYS A 123 18.74 4.01 1.93
CA LYS A 123 18.56 5.05 2.95
C LYS A 123 17.62 6.13 2.39
N LEU A 124 16.64 6.53 3.19
CA LEU A 124 15.74 7.63 2.85
C LEU A 124 16.15 8.90 3.59
N ASN A 125 16.31 10.02 2.87
CA ASN A 125 15.72 11.33 3.21
C ASN A 125 16.17 12.46 2.27
N PRO A 126 15.33 12.91 1.32
CA PRO A 126 14.43 12.08 0.49
C PRO A 126 15.22 10.98 -0.25
N CYS A 127 14.56 10.11 -1.02
CA CYS A 127 15.28 9.21 -1.92
C CYS A 127 16.25 10.01 -2.81
N ILE A 128 17.49 9.54 -2.93
CA ILE A 128 18.55 10.21 -3.71
C ILE A 128 18.20 10.37 -5.21
N PHE A 129 17.22 9.62 -5.70
CA PHE A 129 16.74 9.69 -7.08
C PHE A 129 15.50 10.58 -7.25
N LEU A 130 14.92 11.10 -6.17
CA LEU A 130 13.73 11.95 -6.25
C LEU A 130 14.09 13.34 -6.80
N ASN A 131 13.38 13.80 -7.81
CA ASN A 131 13.48 15.14 -8.38
C ASN A 131 12.08 15.68 -8.70
N ASN A 132 11.64 16.77 -8.05
CA ASN A 132 10.34 17.42 -8.29
C ASN A 132 9.13 16.46 -8.33
N ASN A 133 9.08 15.49 -7.40
CA ASN A 133 8.06 14.42 -7.33
C ASN A 133 8.12 13.36 -8.45
N LEU A 134 9.20 13.26 -9.20
CA LEU A 134 9.45 12.15 -10.12
C LEU A 134 10.79 11.49 -9.83
N CYS A 135 10.86 10.18 -10.04
CA CYS A 135 12.13 9.47 -9.94
C CYS A 135 12.98 9.78 -11.18
N SER A 136 14.19 10.29 -11.00
CA SER A 136 15.14 10.57 -12.09
C SER A 136 15.58 9.32 -12.85
N ILE A 137 15.32 8.12 -12.30
CA ILE A 137 15.59 6.83 -12.93
C ILE A 137 14.30 6.02 -13.08
N TYR A 138 13.15 6.65 -13.39
CA TYR A 138 11.83 6.02 -13.34
C TYR A 138 11.75 4.65 -14.06
N ASP A 139 12.28 4.56 -15.28
CA ASP A 139 12.27 3.30 -16.07
C ASP A 139 13.31 2.27 -15.59
N GLN A 140 14.24 2.74 -14.76
CA GLN A 140 15.35 1.99 -14.19
C GLN A 140 15.21 1.88 -12.66
N ARG A 141 14.00 2.04 -12.12
CA ARG A 141 13.74 1.88 -10.69
C ARG A 141 14.05 0.44 -10.24
N PRO A 142 14.48 0.24 -8.97
CA PRO A 142 14.58 -1.09 -8.39
C PRO A 142 13.26 -1.83 -8.40
N GLN A 143 13.32 -3.16 -8.39
CA GLN A 143 12.13 -4.01 -8.43
C GLN A 143 11.14 -3.66 -7.30
N ALA A 144 11.62 -3.51 -6.06
CA ALA A 144 10.79 -3.09 -4.94
C ALA A 144 10.09 -1.73 -5.14
N CYS A 145 10.71 -0.80 -5.88
CA CYS A 145 10.12 0.49 -6.23
C CYS A 145 9.11 0.40 -7.39
N ARG A 146 9.26 -0.58 -8.29
CA ARG A 146 8.31 -0.86 -9.38
C ARG A 146 7.06 -1.54 -8.85
N ASP A 147 7.25 -2.48 -7.93
CA ASP A 147 6.17 -3.29 -7.39
C ASP A 147 5.32 -2.52 -6.39
N PHE A 148 5.87 -1.52 -5.69
CA PHE A 148 5.07 -0.72 -4.78
C PHE A 148 3.92 -0.01 -5.51
N PRO A 149 2.66 -0.12 -5.02
CA PRO A 149 2.26 -0.58 -3.69
C PRO A 149 1.83 -2.05 -3.59
N ARG A 150 1.89 -2.84 -4.67
CA ARG A 150 1.49 -4.24 -4.69
C ARG A 150 2.26 -5.03 -3.63
N PRO A 151 1.57 -5.71 -2.71
CA PRO A 151 2.23 -6.58 -1.74
C PRO A 151 2.99 -7.73 -2.45
N PRO A 152 4.22 -8.07 -2.03
CA PRO A 152 5.06 -9.07 -2.71
C PRO A 152 4.71 -10.53 -2.34
N PHE A 153 3.48 -10.78 -1.86
CA PHE A 153 3.06 -12.10 -1.38
C PHE A 153 1.65 -12.39 -1.88
N GLU A 154 1.42 -13.62 -2.37
CA GLU A 154 0.11 -14.04 -2.85
C GLU A 154 -0.91 -14.17 -1.72
N ASN A 155 -0.46 -14.69 -0.57
CA ASN A 155 -1.29 -14.95 0.61
C ASN A 155 -1.50 -13.70 1.46
N VAL A 156 -2.28 -12.75 0.94
CA VAL A 156 -2.58 -11.47 1.59
C VAL A 156 -3.34 -11.62 2.90
N LYS A 157 -4.21 -12.64 3.05
CA LYS A 157 -4.92 -12.89 4.32
C LYS A 157 -3.94 -13.07 5.50
N HIS A 158 -2.96 -13.95 5.34
CA HIS A 158 -1.96 -14.23 6.39
C HIS A 158 -1.00 -13.04 6.61
N ASN A 159 -0.86 -12.17 5.62
CA ASN A 159 0.04 -11.03 5.64
C ASN A 159 -0.70 -9.68 5.78
N ILE A 160 -1.97 -9.67 6.18
CA ILE A 160 -2.79 -8.44 6.12
C ILE A 160 -2.19 -7.30 6.95
N ARG A 161 -1.56 -7.62 8.09
CA ARG A 161 -0.87 -6.62 8.91
C ARG A 161 0.28 -5.93 8.19
N ARG A 162 0.98 -6.64 7.29
CA ARG A 162 2.04 -6.06 6.44
C ARG A 162 1.45 -5.14 5.37
N VAL A 163 0.27 -5.46 4.84
CA VAL A 163 -0.48 -4.56 3.94
C VAL A 163 -0.88 -3.29 4.70
N LEU A 164 -1.40 -3.43 5.92
CA LEU A 164 -1.83 -2.30 6.76
C LEU A 164 -0.69 -1.34 7.14
N LYS A 165 0.58 -1.77 7.14
CA LYS A 165 1.72 -0.85 7.31
C LYS A 165 1.78 0.24 6.23
N ASN A 166 1.30 -0.06 5.03
CA ASN A 166 1.26 0.88 3.91
C ASN A 166 -0.08 1.64 3.79
N TYR A 167 -1.04 1.36 4.67
CA TYR A 167 -2.38 1.97 4.68
C TYR A 167 -2.32 3.48 4.88
N THR A 168 -1.40 3.97 5.71
CA THR A 168 -1.17 5.40 5.96
C THR A 168 -0.22 6.04 4.95
N VAL A 169 0.35 5.25 4.03
CA VAL A 169 1.37 5.68 3.07
C VAL A 169 0.78 5.87 1.68
N CYS A 170 -0.03 4.91 1.23
CA CYS A 170 -0.47 4.86 -0.16
C CYS A 170 -2.00 4.94 -0.28
N PRO A 171 -2.54 5.90 -1.04
CA PRO A 171 -3.97 5.96 -1.30
C PRO A 171 -4.54 4.68 -1.94
N ILE A 172 -3.77 3.96 -2.78
CA ILE A 172 -4.20 2.68 -3.36
C ILE A 172 -4.44 1.64 -2.26
N ILE A 173 -3.54 1.53 -1.28
CA ILE A 173 -3.67 0.56 -0.17
C ILE A 173 -4.83 0.93 0.74
N PHE A 174 -4.93 2.22 1.12
CA PHE A 174 -6.04 2.72 1.91
C PHE A 174 -7.38 2.34 1.28
N ASN A 175 -7.58 2.74 0.03
CA ASN A 175 -8.83 2.52 -0.68
C ASN A 175 -9.13 1.04 -0.92
N THR A 176 -8.10 0.22 -1.17
CA THR A 176 -8.26 -1.23 -1.31
C THR A 176 -8.79 -1.84 -0.02
N VAL A 177 -8.17 -1.51 1.12
CA VAL A 177 -8.57 -2.05 2.43
C VAL A 177 -9.98 -1.59 2.80
N GLU A 178 -10.31 -0.32 2.60
CA GLU A 178 -11.65 0.20 2.89
C GLU A 178 -12.74 -0.45 2.04
N LYS A 179 -12.47 -0.70 0.75
CA LYS A 179 -13.38 -1.45 -0.13
C LYS A 179 -13.51 -2.92 0.29
N CYS A 180 -12.43 -3.57 0.73
CA CYS A 180 -12.48 -4.93 1.27
C CYS A 180 -13.36 -5.00 2.53
N LYS A 181 -13.19 -4.05 3.47
CA LYS A 181 -14.05 -3.93 4.66
C LYS A 181 -15.51 -3.78 4.28
N ALA A 182 -15.81 -2.92 3.30
CA ALA A 182 -17.16 -2.70 2.83
C ALA A 182 -17.82 -3.97 2.29
N GLN A 183 -17.11 -4.70 1.41
CA GLN A 183 -17.62 -5.92 0.80
C GLN A 183 -17.87 -7.01 1.86
N LEU A 184 -16.94 -7.19 2.81
CA LEU A 184 -17.13 -8.19 3.87
C LEU A 184 -18.27 -7.84 4.81
N ARG A 185 -18.41 -6.57 5.21
CA ARG A 185 -19.45 -6.14 6.15
C ARG A 185 -20.85 -6.13 5.53
N ASP A 186 -20.95 -6.01 4.21
CA ASP A 186 -22.20 -6.20 3.46
C ASP A 186 -22.57 -7.69 3.35
N GLN A 187 -21.59 -8.54 3.03
CA GLN A 187 -21.80 -9.99 2.89
C GLN A 187 -22.08 -10.68 4.23
N TYR A 188 -21.45 -10.19 5.31
CA TYR A 188 -21.54 -10.74 6.66
C TYR A 188 -21.91 -9.62 7.65
N PRO A 189 -23.16 -9.13 7.63
CA PRO A 189 -23.59 -8.08 8.53
C PRO A 189 -23.44 -8.54 9.98
N GLN A 190 -22.65 -7.81 10.76
CA GLN A 190 -22.48 -8.09 12.17
C GLN A 190 -23.85 -7.98 12.87
N LYS A 191 -24.22 -8.98 13.69
CA LYS A 191 -25.36 -8.82 14.59
C LYS A 191 -25.07 -7.61 15.48
N PRO A 192 -26.02 -6.68 15.67
CA PRO A 192 -25.81 -5.55 16.57
C PRO A 192 -25.36 -6.12 17.93
N LYS A 193 -24.24 -5.63 18.46
CA LYS A 193 -23.85 -5.94 19.85
C LYS A 193 -25.04 -5.54 20.70
N SER A 194 -25.72 -6.51 21.30
CA SER A 194 -26.84 -6.25 22.19
C SER A 194 -26.33 -5.30 23.26
N ARG A 195 -26.89 -4.09 23.32
CA ARG A 195 -26.72 -3.20 24.46
C ARG A 195 -27.41 -3.89 25.63
N PHE A 196 -26.64 -4.68 26.38
CA PHE A 196 -26.95 -5.06 27.75
C PHE A 196 -26.36 -4.01 28.67
#